data_AF-A0A3C1D624-F1
#
_entry.id   AF-A0A3C1D624-F1
#
_cell.length_a   1.000
_cell.length_b   1.000
_cell.length_c   1.000
_cell.angle_alpha   90.00
_cell.angle_beta   90.00
_cell.angle_gamma   90.00
#
_symmetry.space_group_name_H-M   'P 1'
#
loop_
_entity.id
_entity.type
_entity.pdbx_description
1 polymer ?
#
loop_
_entity_poly.entity_id
_entity_poly.type
_entity_poly.pdbx_seq_one_letter_code
_entity_poly.pdbx_strand_id
1 'polypeptide(L)'
;MKYDLKKDRKDLYAPGSHDFVRVTVPPLTYLAIGGHGDPNTAAEYTDAVSALYASGYAIKFAFRARSGDDFVVGPLEGLWSSDDPSSFAERRKDAWDWTMLIPLPPAVTDADIRVGLDTAVRKKPELPIDRVAARTIEEGLSLQILHVGS
;
A
#
# COMPACT_ATOMS: atom_id res chain seq x y z
N MET A 1 10.17 11.94 17.17
CA MET A 1 9.74 12.59 15.91
C MET A 1 8.61 11.78 15.30
N LYS A 2 7.67 12.41 14.56
CA LYS A 2 6.55 11.70 13.92
C LYS A 2 6.60 11.91 12.41
N TYR A 3 6.83 10.84 11.66
CA TYR A 3 6.77 10.86 10.20
C TYR A 3 5.33 10.76 9.71
N ASP A 4 4.94 11.59 8.74
CA ASP A 4 3.61 11.60 8.14
C ASP A 4 3.75 11.77 6.63
N LEU A 5 3.70 10.64 5.91
CA LEU A 5 4.01 10.58 4.49
C LEU A 5 3.20 11.58 3.65
N LYS A 6 1.92 11.80 3.96
CA LYS A 6 1.09 12.76 3.22
C LYS A 6 1.51 14.21 3.44
N LYS A 7 2.08 14.51 4.61
CA LYS A 7 2.62 15.85 4.93
C LYS A 7 4.02 16.04 4.37
N ASP A 8 4.84 14.99 4.45
CA ASP A 8 6.25 15.01 4.10
C ASP A 8 6.48 14.86 2.58
N ARG A 9 5.55 14.22 1.85
CA ARG A 9 5.59 14.00 0.40
C ARG A 9 4.38 14.58 -0.32
N LYS A 10 4.12 15.87 -0.12
CA LYS A 10 3.01 16.57 -0.82
C LYS A 10 3.12 16.50 -2.35
N ASP A 11 4.34 16.38 -2.87
CA ASP A 11 4.60 16.14 -4.29
C ASP A 11 3.95 14.85 -4.81
N LEU A 12 3.77 13.84 -3.95
CA LEU A 12 3.10 12.58 -4.30
C LEU A 12 1.63 12.54 -3.86
N TYR A 13 1.30 13.13 -2.70
CA TYR A 13 0.00 12.93 -2.03
C TYR A 13 -0.95 14.11 -2.11
N ALA A 14 -0.57 15.22 -2.76
CA ALA A 14 -1.43 16.40 -2.92
C ALA A 14 -1.43 16.96 -4.36
N PRO A 15 -1.67 16.14 -5.40
CA PRO A 15 -1.86 16.66 -6.76
C PRO A 15 -3.13 17.52 -6.86
N GLY A 16 -3.13 18.45 -7.82
CA GLY A 16 -4.33 19.19 -8.19
C GLY A 16 -5.36 18.32 -8.91
N SER A 17 -6.61 18.79 -8.99
CA SER A 17 -7.72 18.11 -9.68
C SER A 17 -8.03 18.68 -11.07
N HIS A 18 -7.34 19.74 -11.49
CA HIS A 18 -7.67 20.46 -12.73
C HIS A 18 -6.96 19.93 -13.97
N ASP A 19 -5.73 19.43 -13.82
CA ASP A 19 -4.92 18.95 -14.93
C ASP A 19 -3.94 17.88 -14.45
N PHE A 20 -3.44 17.05 -15.37
CA PHE A 20 -2.39 16.10 -15.09
C PHE A 20 -1.08 16.81 -14.78
N VAL A 21 -0.38 16.34 -13.75
CA VAL A 21 0.96 16.80 -13.41
C VAL A 21 1.95 15.68 -13.60
N ARG A 22 3.10 16.01 -14.20
CA ARG A 22 4.25 15.10 -14.27
C ARG A 22 4.88 14.99 -12.88
N VAL A 23 5.13 13.75 -12.47
CA VAL A 23 5.80 13.42 -11.21
C VAL A 23 6.93 12.43 -11.47
N THR A 24 7.95 12.44 -10.63
CA THR A 24 8.97 11.38 -10.61
C THR A 24 8.97 10.77 -9.23
N VAL A 25 8.40 9.57 -9.14
CA VAL A 25 8.25 8.82 -7.90
C VAL A 25 9.58 8.10 -7.65
N PRO A 26 10.31 8.44 -6.56
CA PRO A 26 11.53 7.73 -6.23
C PRO A 26 11.21 6.29 -5.78
N PRO A 27 12.21 5.40 -5.69
CA PRO A 27 12.00 4.11 -5.05
C PRO A 27 11.43 4.27 -3.64
N LEU A 28 10.31 3.60 -3.38
CA LEU A 28 9.64 3.57 -2.08
C LEU A 28 9.44 2.13 -1.64
N THR A 29 9.51 1.89 -0.33
CA THR A 29 9.25 0.57 0.25
C THR A 29 7.79 0.51 0.69
N TYR A 30 7.11 -0.56 0.30
CA TYR A 30 5.69 -0.80 0.58
C TYR A 30 5.52 -2.14 1.27
N LEU A 31 4.53 -2.27 2.14
CA LEU A 31 3.86 -3.54 2.35
C LEU A 31 2.97 -3.81 1.16
N ALA A 32 3.06 -5.02 0.60
CA ALA A 32 2.36 -5.40 -0.61
C ALA A 32 1.68 -6.77 -0.43
N ILE A 33 0.47 -6.89 -0.98
CA ILE A 33 -0.24 -8.15 -1.12
C ILE A 33 -0.97 -8.16 -2.47
N GLY A 34 -0.75 -9.21 -3.25
CA GLY A 34 -1.40 -9.41 -4.54
C GLY A 34 -2.69 -10.22 -4.40
N GLY A 35 -3.59 -10.07 -5.37
CA GLY A 35 -4.78 -10.89 -5.53
C GLY A 35 -5.45 -10.65 -6.88
N HIS A 36 -6.63 -11.23 -7.05
CA HIS A 36 -7.33 -11.29 -8.32
C HIS A 36 -8.84 -11.11 -8.14
N GLY A 37 -9.52 -10.62 -9.18
CA GLY A 37 -10.96 -10.52 -9.27
C GLY A 37 -11.55 -9.21 -8.72
N ASP A 38 -12.89 -9.12 -8.75
CA ASP A 38 -13.61 -7.88 -8.47
C ASP A 38 -13.43 -7.43 -7.01
N PRO A 39 -12.77 -6.30 -6.74
CA PRO A 39 -12.53 -5.81 -5.39
C PRO A 39 -13.81 -5.47 -4.62
N ASN A 40 -14.94 -5.31 -5.32
CA ASN A 40 -16.22 -5.02 -4.68
C ASN A 40 -16.91 -6.26 -4.10
N THR A 41 -16.54 -7.46 -4.54
CA THR A 41 -17.24 -8.70 -4.18
C THR A 41 -16.32 -9.79 -3.66
N ALA A 42 -15.03 -9.74 -4.00
CA ALA A 42 -14.04 -10.69 -3.54
C ALA A 42 -13.77 -10.51 -2.03
N ALA A 43 -14.07 -11.55 -1.24
CA ALA A 43 -13.65 -11.62 0.16
C ALA A 43 -12.12 -11.50 0.28
N GLU A 44 -11.38 -12.08 -0.68
CA GLU A 44 -9.93 -12.01 -0.76
C GLU A 44 -9.40 -10.56 -0.75
N TYR A 45 -10.08 -9.64 -1.44
CA TYR A 45 -9.69 -8.23 -1.45
C TYR A 45 -9.83 -7.60 -0.06
N THR A 46 -10.95 -7.86 0.61
CA THR A 46 -11.22 -7.34 1.96
C THR A 46 -10.23 -7.90 2.98
N ASP A 47 -9.93 -9.20 2.89
CA ASP A 47 -8.96 -9.87 3.76
C ASP A 47 -7.53 -9.36 3.51
N ALA A 48 -7.17 -9.11 2.25
CA ALA A 48 -5.88 -8.55 1.87
C ALA A 48 -5.67 -7.13 2.42
N VAL A 49 -6.67 -6.25 2.29
CA VAL A 49 -6.61 -4.90 2.87
C VAL A 49 -6.53 -4.96 4.40
N SER A 50 -7.30 -5.85 5.03
CA SER A 50 -7.25 -6.06 6.47
C SER A 50 -5.87 -6.56 6.93
N ALA A 51 -5.25 -7.47 6.16
CA ALA A 51 -3.93 -8.00 6.41
C ALA A 51 -2.85 -6.91 6.33
N LEU A 52 -2.92 -6.03 5.33
CA LEU A 52 -2.01 -4.88 5.19
C LEU A 52 -2.09 -3.94 6.39
N TYR A 53 -3.30 -3.55 6.82
CA TYR A 53 -3.43 -2.64 7.96
C TYR A 53 -2.98 -3.29 9.27
N ALA A 54 -3.33 -4.56 9.50
CA ALA A 54 -2.85 -5.30 10.67
C ALA A 54 -1.31 -5.32 10.71
N SER A 55 -0.67 -5.58 9.57
CA SER A 55 0.79 -5.57 9.41
C SER A 55 1.38 -4.18 9.60
N GLY A 56 0.82 -3.14 8.97
CA GLY A 56 1.29 -1.76 9.06
C GLY A 56 1.28 -1.22 10.49
N TYR A 57 0.22 -1.49 11.25
CA TYR A 57 0.17 -1.12 12.66
C TYR A 57 1.15 -1.91 13.53
N ALA A 58 1.29 -3.22 13.29
CA ALA A 58 2.25 -4.04 14.03
C ALA A 58 3.70 -3.56 13.80
N ILE A 59 4.04 -3.22 12.55
CA ILE A 59 5.34 -2.66 12.17
C ILE A 59 5.56 -1.27 12.78
N LYS A 60 4.53 -0.41 12.79
CA LYS A 60 4.58 0.88 13.51
C LYS A 60 4.97 0.71 14.98
N PHE A 61 4.39 -0.27 15.67
CA PHE A 61 4.73 -0.53 17.07
C PHE A 61 6.14 -1.11 17.23
N ALA A 62 6.59 -2.00 16.35
CA ALA A 62 7.96 -2.52 16.35
C ALA A 62 8.98 -1.39 16.14
N PHE A 63 8.77 -0.56 15.12
CA PHE A 63 9.58 0.61 14.82
C PHE A 63 9.66 1.56 16.02
N ARG A 64 8.52 1.87 16.64
CA ARG A 64 8.47 2.76 17.81
C ARG A 64 9.22 2.18 19.01
N ALA A 65 9.12 0.87 19.25
CA ALA A 65 9.85 0.21 20.31
C ALA A 65 11.37 0.25 20.08
N ARG A 66 11.82 0.11 18.81
CA ARG A 66 13.24 0.15 18.46
C ARG A 66 13.83 1.56 18.47
N SER A 67 13.12 2.54 17.90
CA SER A 67 13.66 3.88 17.59
C SER A 67 13.25 4.97 18.58
N GLY A 68 12.15 4.78 19.31
CA GLY A 68 11.51 5.86 20.08
C GLY A 68 10.71 6.86 19.23
N ASP A 69 10.80 6.79 17.90
CA ASP A 69 10.04 7.61 16.95
C ASP A 69 8.69 6.97 16.59
N ASP A 70 7.84 7.71 15.88
CA ASP A 70 6.54 7.23 15.41
C ASP A 70 6.30 7.58 13.95
N PHE A 71 5.36 6.90 13.30
CA PHE A 71 4.88 7.29 11.96
C PHE A 71 3.38 7.07 11.79
N VAL A 72 2.74 7.85 10.93
CA VAL A 72 1.35 7.61 10.51
C VAL A 72 1.34 6.50 9.46
N VAL A 73 0.53 5.45 9.67
CA VAL A 73 0.33 4.41 8.65
C VAL A 73 -0.13 5.08 7.36
N GLY A 74 0.54 4.76 6.25
CA GLY A 74 0.31 5.38 4.96
C GLY A 74 -1.11 5.16 4.42
N PRO A 75 -1.53 5.95 3.43
CA PRO A 75 -2.77 5.68 2.72
C PRO A 75 -2.71 4.30 2.04
N LEU A 76 -3.86 3.65 1.88
CA LEU A 76 -3.97 2.48 1.01
C LEU A 76 -3.74 2.94 -0.43
N GLU A 77 -2.83 2.27 -1.12
CA GLU A 77 -2.53 2.44 -2.54
C GLU A 77 -2.81 1.13 -3.27
N GLY A 78 -3.03 1.19 -4.59
CA GLY A 78 -3.36 0.03 -5.40
C GLY A 78 -2.83 0.09 -6.80
N LEU A 79 -2.14 -0.96 -7.21
CA LEU A 79 -1.81 -1.24 -8.60
C LEU A 79 -2.86 -2.17 -9.18
N TRP A 80 -3.35 -1.84 -10.37
CA TRP A 80 -4.37 -2.60 -11.08
C TRP A 80 -3.85 -2.96 -12.46
N SER A 81 -3.95 -4.23 -12.83
CA SER A 81 -3.54 -4.75 -14.13
C SER A 81 -4.53 -5.81 -14.64
N SER A 82 -4.40 -6.19 -15.90
CA SER A 82 -5.11 -7.32 -16.48
C SER A 82 -4.33 -7.80 -17.70
N ASP A 83 -4.33 -9.10 -17.96
CA ASP A 83 -3.77 -9.69 -19.18
C ASP A 83 -4.43 -9.13 -20.45
N ASP A 84 -5.70 -8.75 -20.33
CA ASP A 84 -6.46 -8.07 -21.38
C ASP A 84 -6.82 -6.65 -20.93
N PRO A 85 -6.11 -5.61 -21.39
CA PRO A 85 -6.38 -4.22 -21.01
C PRO A 85 -7.78 -3.71 -21.35
N SER A 86 -8.49 -4.36 -22.29
CA SER A 86 -9.87 -3.99 -22.60
C SER A 86 -10.82 -4.24 -21.43
N SER A 87 -10.44 -5.11 -20.48
CA SER A 87 -11.22 -5.41 -19.27
C SER A 87 -11.48 -4.16 -18.40
N PHE A 88 -10.61 -3.15 -18.45
CA PHE A 88 -10.82 -1.89 -17.73
C PHE A 88 -11.95 -1.05 -18.36
N ALA A 89 -11.98 -0.96 -19.70
CA ALA A 89 -13.02 -0.22 -20.42
C ALA A 89 -14.37 -0.94 -20.34
N GLU A 90 -14.35 -2.26 -20.42
CA GLU A 90 -15.53 -3.13 -20.35
C GLU A 90 -16.00 -3.41 -18.91
N ARG A 91 -15.21 -3.00 -17.91
CA ARG A 91 -15.46 -3.23 -16.48
C ARG A 91 -15.62 -4.72 -16.13
N ARG A 92 -14.89 -5.60 -16.81
CA ARG A 92 -14.75 -7.02 -16.46
C ARG A 92 -13.81 -7.17 -15.26
N LYS A 93 -14.29 -6.74 -14.09
CA LYS A 93 -13.51 -6.66 -12.84
C LYS A 93 -13.05 -8.01 -12.32
N ASP A 94 -13.77 -9.07 -12.69
CA ASP A 94 -13.39 -10.45 -12.45
C ASP A 94 -12.06 -10.83 -13.13
N ALA A 95 -11.63 -10.13 -14.18
CA ALA A 95 -10.37 -10.35 -14.87
C ALA A 95 -9.23 -9.42 -14.39
N TRP A 96 -9.44 -8.66 -13.30
CA TRP A 96 -8.44 -7.74 -12.78
C TRP A 96 -7.47 -8.45 -11.84
N ASP A 97 -6.19 -8.20 -12.04
CA ASP A 97 -5.15 -8.46 -11.05
C ASP A 97 -4.88 -7.17 -10.29
N TRP A 98 -4.64 -7.30 -8.99
CA TRP A 98 -4.34 -6.15 -8.15
C TRP A 98 -3.21 -6.44 -7.18
N THR A 99 -2.45 -5.40 -6.87
CA THR A 99 -1.51 -5.39 -5.73
C THR A 99 -1.86 -4.23 -4.85
N MET A 100 -2.30 -4.54 -3.63
CA MET A 100 -2.60 -3.56 -2.60
C MET A 100 -1.33 -3.20 -1.84
N LEU A 101 -1.17 -1.92 -1.53
CA LEU A 101 0.06 -1.35 -1.02
C LEU A 101 -0.19 -0.44 0.19
N ILE A 102 0.72 -0.47 1.17
CA ILE A 102 0.86 0.57 2.19
C ILE A 102 2.33 1.02 2.21
N PRO A 103 2.65 2.29 1.90
CA PRO A 103 4.02 2.78 1.95
C PRO A 103 4.57 2.82 3.38
N LEU A 104 5.86 2.50 3.53
CA LEU A 104 6.60 2.55 4.77
C LEU A 104 7.60 3.73 4.76
N PRO A 105 7.80 4.41 5.90
CA PRO A 105 8.85 5.42 6.02
C PRO A 105 10.25 4.83 5.75
N PRO A 106 11.20 5.60 5.18
CA PRO A 106 12.57 5.13 4.93
C PRO A 106 13.35 4.67 6.17
N ALA A 107 12.95 5.13 7.36
CA ALA A 107 13.58 4.75 8.64
C ALA A 107 13.12 3.38 9.17
N VAL A 108 12.05 2.81 8.60
CA VAL A 108 11.60 1.45 8.93
C VAL A 108 12.58 0.45 8.34
N THR A 109 13.09 -0.43 9.18
CA THR A 109 14.10 -1.43 8.81
C THR A 109 13.47 -2.80 8.58
N ASP A 110 14.17 -3.70 7.88
CA ASP A 110 13.74 -5.09 7.69
C ASP A 110 13.49 -5.82 9.02
N ALA A 111 14.22 -5.44 10.09
CA ALA A 111 14.00 -5.99 11.42
C ALA A 111 12.64 -5.56 12.00
N ASP A 112 12.22 -4.31 11.81
CA ASP A 112 10.90 -3.83 12.24
C ASP A 112 9.80 -4.51 11.44
N ILE A 113 10.02 -4.68 10.13
CA ILE A 113 9.09 -5.35 9.22
C ILE A 113 8.88 -6.79 9.70
N ARG A 114 9.96 -7.55 9.88
CA ARG A 114 9.91 -8.94 10.35
C ARG A 114 9.20 -9.06 11.69
N VAL A 115 9.58 -8.27 12.69
CA VAL A 115 8.96 -8.30 14.02
C VAL A 115 7.47 -7.95 13.95
N GLY A 116 7.11 -6.96 13.12
CA GLY A 116 5.73 -6.55 12.91
C GLY A 116 4.90 -7.64 12.23
N LEU A 117 5.39 -8.25 11.15
CA LEU A 117 4.72 -9.36 10.46
C LEU A 117 4.54 -10.56 11.40
N ASP A 118 5.60 -10.99 12.09
CA ASP A 118 5.52 -12.09 13.06
C ASP A 118 4.47 -11.82 14.15
N THR A 119 4.38 -10.57 14.60
CA THR A 119 3.39 -10.15 15.60
C THR A 119 1.98 -10.13 15.03
N ALA A 120 1.81 -9.66 13.81
CA ALA A 120 0.51 -9.63 13.13
C ALA A 120 -0.01 -11.05 12.89
N VAL A 121 0.82 -11.98 12.39
CA VAL A 121 0.47 -13.41 12.22
C VAL A 121 -0.06 -14.00 13.53
N ARG A 122 0.65 -13.79 14.65
CA ARG A 122 0.22 -14.33 15.95
C ARG A 122 -1.09 -13.73 16.46
N LYS A 123 -1.34 -12.45 16.19
CA LYS A 123 -2.52 -11.73 16.69
C LYS A 123 -3.75 -11.92 15.79
N LYS A 124 -3.53 -12.18 14.51
CA LYS A 124 -4.54 -12.25 13.45
C LYS A 124 -4.30 -13.46 12.55
N PRO A 125 -4.31 -14.68 13.10
CA PRO A 125 -4.04 -15.90 12.33
C PRO A 125 -5.09 -16.19 11.25
N GLU A 126 -6.26 -15.55 11.33
CA GLU A 126 -7.33 -15.64 10.34
C GLU A 126 -7.06 -14.84 9.06
N LEU A 127 -6.14 -13.87 9.10
CA LEU A 127 -5.82 -13.02 7.96
C LEU A 127 -4.63 -13.58 7.15
N PRO A 128 -4.56 -13.32 5.84
CA PRO A 128 -3.47 -13.77 4.97
C PRO A 128 -2.18 -12.94 5.15
N ILE A 129 -1.71 -12.78 6.40
CA ILE A 129 -0.53 -11.97 6.74
C ILE A 129 0.75 -12.60 6.16
N ASP A 130 0.79 -13.92 6.03
CA ASP A 130 1.87 -14.68 5.41
C ASP A 130 2.08 -14.34 3.93
N ARG A 131 1.06 -13.80 3.26
CA ARG A 131 1.13 -13.29 1.88
C ARG A 131 1.59 -11.83 1.79
N VAL A 132 1.65 -11.10 2.92
CA VAL A 132 2.14 -9.71 2.95
C VAL A 132 3.66 -9.72 2.87
N ALA A 133 4.20 -8.99 1.89
CA ALA A 133 5.64 -8.86 1.71
C ALA A 133 6.04 -7.38 1.62
N ALA A 134 7.22 -7.04 2.15
CA ALA A 134 7.82 -5.75 1.87
C ALA A 134 8.42 -5.74 0.45
N ARG A 135 8.15 -4.70 -0.34
CA ARG A 135 8.68 -4.54 -1.70
C ARG A 135 9.15 -3.10 -1.89
N THR A 136 10.33 -2.93 -2.46
CA THR A 136 10.75 -1.63 -2.98
C THR A 136 10.29 -1.53 -4.43
N ILE A 137 9.50 -0.49 -4.74
CA ILE A 137 8.96 -0.23 -6.07
C ILE A 137 9.54 1.07 -6.57
N GLU A 138 10.14 1.04 -7.76
CA GLU A 138 10.58 2.22 -8.50
C GLU A 138 9.54 2.51 -9.59
N GLU A 139 8.53 3.31 -9.25
CA GLU A 139 7.50 3.70 -10.22
C GLU A 139 8.04 4.70 -11.25
N GLY A 140 8.92 5.61 -10.82
CA GLY A 140 9.66 6.48 -11.73
C GLY A 140 8.79 7.57 -12.34
N LEU A 141 8.93 7.79 -13.65
CA LEU A 141 8.29 8.90 -14.35
C LEU A 141 6.81 8.60 -14.62
N SER A 142 5.92 9.36 -13.98
CA SER A 142 4.46 9.18 -14.07
C SER A 142 3.72 10.49 -14.36
N LEU A 143 2.45 10.37 -14.72
CA LEU A 143 1.46 11.45 -14.67
C LEU A 143 0.46 11.14 -13.55
N GLN A 144 0.08 12.15 -12.76
CA GLN A 144 -0.92 12.00 -11.69
C GLN A 144 -1.94 13.13 -11.74
N ILE A 145 -3.15 12.87 -11.25
CA ILE A 145 -4.23 13.85 -11.07
C ILE A 145 -5.11 13.41 -9.88
N LEU A 146 -5.66 14.36 -9.14
CA LEU A 146 -6.66 14.08 -8.11
C LEU A 146 -8.04 13.87 -8.74
N HIS A 147 -8.57 12.65 -8.69
CA HIS A 147 -9.96 12.38 -9.03
C HIS A 147 -10.88 12.72 -7.84
N VAL A 148 -11.92 13.53 -8.09
CA VAL A 148 -12.94 13.91 -7.10
C VAL A 148 -14.30 13.49 -7.63
N GLY A 149 -14.85 12.38 -7.13
CA GLY A 149 -16.13 11.85 -7.62
C GLY A 149 -16.26 10.34 -7.45
N SER A 150 -17.23 9.77 -8.18
CA SER A 150 -17.56 8.34 -8.26
C SER A 150 -17.61 7.88 -9.70
#